data_AF-A0AAI8R8M2-F1
#
_entry.id   AF-A0AAI8R8M2-F1
#
_cell.length_a   1.000
_cell.length_b   1.000
_cell.length_c   1.000
_cell.angle_alpha   90.00
_cell.angle_beta   90.00
_cell.angle_gamma   90.00
#
_symmetry.space_group_name_H-M   'P 1'
#
loop_
_entity.id
_entity.type
_entity.pdbx_description
1 polymer ?
#
loop_
_entity_poly.entity_id
_entity_poly.type
_entity_poly.pdbx_seq_one_letter_code
_entity_poly.pdbx_strand_id
1 'polypeptide(L)' 'MHQSFMLAAIEEARKGKGKTFTNPLVGAAIVKEGKLLSLGAHLHYGEAHAEVNAIQNCGSPKNCLIQLYMLL' A
#
# COMPACT_ATOMS: atom_id res chain seq x y z
N MET A 1 -16.52 1.35 -5.66
CA MET A 1 -15.39 0.43 -5.95
C MET A 1 -14.06 1.03 -5.52
N HIS A 2 -13.71 2.26 -5.93
CA HIS A 2 -12.44 2.89 -5.49
C HIS A 2 -12.33 3.10 -3.96
N GLN A 3 -13.44 3.45 -3.29
CA GLN A 3 -13.45 3.63 -1.83
C GLN A 3 -13.07 2.36 -1.04
N SER A 4 -13.47 1.16 -1.49
CA SER A 4 -13.13 -0.08 -0.78
C SER A 4 -11.64 -0.41 -0.87
N PHE A 5 -10.98 -0.09 -1.99
CA PHE A 5 -9.53 -0.23 -2.10
C PHE A 5 -8.78 0.80 -1.26
N MET A 6 -9.32 2.02 -1.18
CA MET A 6 -8.78 3.06 -0.31
C MET A 6 -8.89 2.66 1.18
N LEU A 7 -10.04 2.12 1.60
CA LEU A 7 -10.22 1.59 2.94
C LEU A 7 -9.24 0.44 3.24
N ALA A 8 -9.04 -0.47 2.30
CA ALA A 8 -8.06 -1.54 2.45
C ALA A 8 -6.63 -0.99 2.62
N ALA A 9 -6.25 0.05 1.86
CA ALA A 9 -4.97 0.72 2.02
C ALA A 9 -4.84 1.41 3.39
N ILE A 10 -5.91 2.04 3.90
CA ILE A 10 -5.93 2.64 5.25
C ILE A 10 -5.72 1.57 6.33
N GLU A 11 -6.42 0.44 6.24
CA GLU A 11 -6.25 -0.65 7.20
C GLU A 11 -4.84 -1.24 7.14
N GLU A 12 -4.24 -1.32 5.94
CA GLU A 12 -2.85 -1.74 5.80
C GLU A 12 -1.89 -0.72 6.45
N ALA A 13 -2.09 0.57 6.22
CA ALA A 13 -1.28 1.66 6.79
C ALA A 13 -1.27 1.64 8.34
N ARG A 14 -2.39 1.28 8.96
CA ARG A 14 -2.51 1.19 10.43
C ARG A 14 -1.53 0.19 11.05
N LYS A 15 -1.02 -0.78 10.30
CA LYS A 15 0.00 -1.74 10.78
C LYS A 15 1.34 -1.07 11.11
N GLY A 16 1.62 0.11 10.55
CA GLY A 16 2.79 0.93 10.87
C GLY A 16 2.64 1.80 12.12
N LYS A 17 1.46 1.82 12.77
CA LYS A 17 1.18 2.72 13.90
C LYS A 17 2.20 2.52 15.03
N GLY A 18 2.83 3.61 15.44
CA GLY A 18 3.84 3.63 16.50
C GLY A 18 5.25 3.20 16.07
N LYS A 19 5.46 2.89 14.79
CA LYS A 19 6.73 2.38 14.25
C LYS A 19 7.35 3.28 13.19
N THR A 20 6.57 4.19 12.60
CA THR A 20 7.01 5.13 11.56
C THR A 20 7.58 6.45 12.10
N PHE A 21 7.64 6.62 13.43
CA PHE A 21 8.13 7.84 14.12
C PHE A 21 7.47 9.13 13.60
N THR A 22 8.24 10.03 12.98
CA THR A 22 7.75 11.28 12.38
C THR A 22 7.09 11.08 11.02
N ASN A 23 7.26 9.91 10.40
CA ASN A 23 6.69 9.63 9.09
C ASN A 23 5.20 9.28 9.22
N PRO A 24 4.38 9.71 8.25
CA PRO A 24 2.96 9.38 8.22
C PRO A 24 2.71 7.87 8.05
N LEU A 25 1.48 7.46 8.36
CA LEU A 25 0.99 6.12 8.07
C LEU A 25 0.52 6.05 6.63
N VAL A 26 1.37 5.49 5.78
CA VAL A 26 1.11 5.38 4.35
C VAL A 26 0.72 3.95 4.01
N GLY A 27 -0.37 3.80 3.26
CA GLY A 27 -0.84 2.55 2.69
C GLY A 27 -0.95 2.65 1.17
N ALA A 28 -0.76 1.53 0.50
CA ALA A 28 -0.77 1.40 -0.95
C ALA A 28 -1.59 0.18 -1.36
N ALA A 29 -2.43 0.35 -2.38
CA ALA A 29 -3.18 -0.74 -3.01
C ALA A 29 -2.88 -0.80 -4.51
N ILE A 30 -2.60 -1.99 -5.03
CA ILE A 30 -2.47 -2.29 -6.46
C ILE A 30 -3.75 -2.96 -6.92
N VAL A 31 -4.43 -2.34 -7.89
CA VAL A 31 -5.70 -2.82 -8.44
C VAL A 31 -5.58 -3.03 -9.94
N LYS A 32 -6.17 -4.13 -10.45
CA LYS A 32 -6.29 -4.42 -11.88
C LYS A 32 -7.70 -4.91 -12.17
N GLU A 33 -8.36 -4.32 -13.17
CA GLU A 33 -9.68 -4.78 -13.63
C GLU A 33 -10.71 -4.90 -12.48
N GLY A 34 -10.69 -3.93 -11.56
CA GLY A 34 -11.57 -3.91 -10.39
C GLY A 34 -11.25 -4.97 -9.32
N LYS A 35 -10.09 -5.62 -9.38
CA LYS A 35 -9.62 -6.58 -8.38
C LYS A 35 -8.41 -6.05 -7.63
N LEU A 36 -8.46 -6.12 -6.30
CA LEU A 36 -7.30 -5.88 -5.46
C LEU A 36 -6.27 -7.00 -5.65
N LEU A 37 -5.06 -6.65 -6.07
CA LEU A 37 -3.99 -7.61 -6.33
C LEU A 37 -2.96 -7.65 -5.20
N SER A 38 -2.66 -6.49 -4.61
CA SER A 38 -1.65 -6.36 -3.57
C SER A 38 -1.90 -5.15 -2.70
N LEU A 39 -1.43 -5.23 -1.46
CA LEU A 39 -1.39 -4.15 -0.49
C LEU A 39 0.05 -3.99 0.01
N GLY A 40 0.39 -2.78 0.43
CA GLY A 40 1.65 -2.48 1.11
C GLY A 40 1.46 -1.30 2.06
N ALA A 41 2.32 -1.20 3.07
CA ALA A 41 2.34 -0.07 3.99
C ALA A 41 3.77 0.27 4.38
N HIS A 42 4.01 1.53 4.76
CA HIS A 42 5.26 1.91 5.41
C HIS A 42 5.21 1.45 6.88
N LEU A 43 6.04 0.48 7.25
CA LEU A 43 5.95 -0.20 8.55
C LEU A 43 6.93 0.32 9.60
N HIS A 44 8.11 0.80 9.21
CA HIS A 44 9.11 1.34 10.14
C HIS A 44 9.82 2.56 9.57
N TYR A 45 10.22 3.47 10.46
CA TYR A 45 11.00 4.65 10.10
C TYR A 45 12.28 4.28 9.35
N GLY A 46 12.50 4.90 8.19
CA GLY A 46 13.67 4.67 7.34
C GLY A 46 13.60 3.42 6.45
N GLU A 47 12.55 2.61 6.55
CA GLU A 47 12.32 1.47 5.65
C GLU A 47 11.56 1.85 4.38
N ALA A 48 11.36 0.86 3.51
CA ALA A 48 10.64 1.00 2.26
C ALA A 48 9.26 1.65 2.43
N HIS A 49 8.90 2.50 1.47
CA HIS A 49 7.59 3.11 1.39
C HIS A 49 6.50 2.10 1.02
N ALA A 50 5.24 2.49 1.22
CA ALA A 50 4.09 1.63 0.98
C ALA A 50 4.02 1.12 -0.47
N GLU A 51 4.34 1.95 -1.47
CA GLU A 51 4.34 1.58 -2.88
C GLU A 51 5.38 0.52 -3.22
N VAL A 52 6.57 0.62 -2.63
CA VAL A 52 7.64 -0.37 -2.81
C VAL A 52 7.19 -1.70 -2.23
N ASN A 53 6.66 -1.68 -1.01
CA ASN A 53 6.14 -2.86 -0.34
C ASN A 53 4.95 -3.47 -1.11
N ALA A 54 4.05 -2.66 -1.68
CA ALA A 54 2.93 -3.17 -2.47
C ALA A 54 3.39 -3.84 -3.77
N ILE A 55 4.42 -3.29 -4.43
CA ILE A 55 5.02 -3.88 -5.64
C ILE A 55 5.75 -5.17 -5.32
N GLN A 56 6.54 -5.22 -4.23
CA GLN A 56 7.19 -6.44 -3.76
C GLN A 56 6.16 -7.52 -3.34
N ASN A 57 5.08 -7.06 -2.70
CA ASN A 57 3.77 -7.71 -2.51
C ASN A 57 3.27 -8.50 -3.72
N CYS A 58 3.37 -7.83 -4.86
CA CYS A 58 2.74 -8.20 -6.11
C CYS A 58 3.69 -9.12 -6.90
N GLY A 59 3.53 -10.42 -6.73
CA GLY A 59 4.46 -11.45 -7.22
C GLY A 59 4.76 -11.50 -8.72
N SER A 60 4.13 -10.67 -9.56
CA SER A 60 4.49 -10.52 -10.97
C SER A 60 4.50 -9.05 -11.40
N PRO A 61 5.65 -8.49 -11.84
CA PRO A 61 5.77 -7.08 -12.25
C PRO A 61 4.74 -6.65 -13.31
N LYS A 62 4.34 -7.56 -14.21
CA LYS A 62 3.34 -7.29 -15.26
C LYS A 62 1.95 -6.97 -14.72
N ASN A 63 1.66 -7.34 -13.46
CA ASN A 63 0.38 -7.09 -12.81
C ASN A 63 0.41 -5.86 -11.89
N CYS A 64 1.58 -5.25 -11.63
CA CYS A 64 1.75 -4.27 -10.57
C CYS A 64 1.60 -2.80 -10.99
N LEU A 65 1.57 -2.50 -12.29
CA LEU A 65 1.61 -1.13 -12.83
C LEU A 65 0.24 -0.42 -12.94
N ILE A 66 -0.86 -1.06 -12.53
CA ILE A 66 -2.16 -0.79 -13.17
C ILE A 66 -2.99 0.25 -12.43
N GLN A 67 -2.88 0.35 -11.11
CA GLN A 67 -3.35 1.52 -10.38
C GLN A 67 -2.87 1.48 -8.94
N LEU A 68 -2.11 2.51 -8.54
CA LEU A 68 -1.60 2.68 -7.18
C LEU A 68 -2.43 3.76 -6.48
N TYR A 69 -3.08 3.39 -5.38
CA TYR A 69 -3.74 4.34 -4.48
C TYR A 69 -2.84 4.53 -3.26
N MET A 70 -2.32 5.74 -3.07
CA MET A 70 -1.45 6.10 -1.95
C MET A 70 -2.19 7.10 -1.06
N LEU A 71 -2.00 6.97 0.25
CA LEU A 71 -2.49 7.92 1.25
C LEU A 71 -1.30 8.44 2.07
N LEU A 72 -1.24 9.75 2.27
CA LEU A 72 -0.34 10.43 3.21
C LEU A 72 -1.03 10.60 4.57
#